data_AF-A0A975H0E1-F1
#
_entry.id   AF-A0A975H0E1-F1
#
_cell.length_a   1.000
_cell.length_b   1.000
_cell.length_c   1.000
_cell.angle_alpha   90.00
_cell.angle_beta   90.00
_cell.angle_gamma   90.00
#
_symmetry.space_group_name_H-M   'P 1'
#
loop_
_entity.id
_entity.type
_entity.pdbx_description
1 polymer ?
#
loop_
_entity_poly.entity_id
_entity_poly.type
_entity_poly.pdbx_seq_one_letter_code
_entity_poly.pdbx_strand_id
1 'polypeptide(L)'
;MSYAYVYPPNTRHLDDYEKSQEKAKEAGNGIWTLEDYATDRGFDSDTYPSEKQANTAAKEEFANCTELRKKYPNGVKKGHPAYSEKMDGDRDGYACE
;
A
#
# COMPACT_ATOMS: atom_id res chain seq x y z
N MET A 1 23.30 20.69 -1.11
CA MET A 1 23.54 20.35 0.30
C MET A 1 22.25 20.50 1.07
N SER A 2 21.65 19.40 1.54
CA SER A 2 20.60 19.41 2.55
C SER A 2 21.27 19.54 3.93
N TYR A 3 20.98 20.63 4.65
CA TYR A 3 21.42 20.82 6.03
C TYR A 3 20.31 20.31 6.96
N ALA A 4 20.44 19.08 7.44
CA ALA A 4 19.63 18.59 8.55
C ALA A 4 20.42 18.77 9.85
N TYR A 5 19.93 19.61 10.75
CA TYR A 5 20.55 19.83 12.05
C TYR A 5 19.92 18.88 13.07
N VAL A 6 20.73 18.01 13.66
CA VAL A 6 20.29 17.18 14.80
C VAL A 6 20.27 18.07 16.04
N TYR A 7 19.10 18.23 16.66
CA TYR A 7 18.93 19.06 17.87
C TYR A 7 19.15 18.21 19.14
N PRO A 8 20.26 18.37 19.87
CA PRO A 8 20.50 17.68 21.14
C PRO A 8 19.51 18.20 22.20
N PRO A 9 19.09 17.41 23.20
CA PRO A 9 19.70 16.16 23.70
C PRO A 9 19.01 14.87 23.25
N ASN A 10 18.02 14.94 22.35
CA ASN A 10 17.17 13.80 22.03
C ASN A 10 17.71 12.95 20.86
N THR A 11 18.94 12.45 21.00
CA THR A 11 19.58 11.53 20.03
C THR A 11 19.55 10.07 20.49
N ARG A 12 18.84 9.76 21.58
CA ARG A 12 18.83 8.44 22.23
C ARG A 12 18.51 7.27 21.29
N HIS A 13 17.67 7.50 20.29
CA HIS A 13 17.18 6.48 19.36
C HIS A 13 17.70 6.67 17.93
N LEU A 14 18.65 7.58 17.73
CA LEU A 14 19.12 7.96 16.41
C LEU A 14 19.75 6.75 15.69
N ASP A 15 20.64 6.02 16.36
CA ASP A 15 21.29 4.83 15.81
C ASP A 15 20.29 3.72 15.43
N ASP A 16 19.23 3.55 16.22
CA ASP A 16 18.20 2.53 15.96
C ASP A 16 17.36 2.91 14.74
N TYR A 17 17.05 4.20 14.56
CA TYR A 17 16.36 4.70 13.39
C TYR A 17 17.22 4.61 12.13
N GLU A 18 18.52 4.92 12.21
CA GLU A 18 19.45 4.79 11.08
C GLU A 18 19.55 3.33 10.60
N LYS A 19 19.74 2.37 11.51
CA LYS A 19 19.75 0.94 11.17
C LYS A 19 18.43 0.47 10.56
N SER A 20 17.32 0.97 11.08
CA SER A 20 15.99 0.62 10.56
C SER A 20 15.76 1.22 9.17
N GLN A 21 16.29 2.43 8.94
CA GLN A 21 16.26 3.09 7.65
C GLN A 21 17.06 2.31 6.59
N GLU A 22 18.27 1.84 6.92
CA GLU A 22 19.10 1.03 6.02
C GLU A 22 18.41 -0.28 5.62
N LYS A 23 17.83 -1.00 6.58
CA LYS A 23 17.05 -2.22 6.29
C LYS A 23 15.88 -1.95 5.36
N ALA A 24 15.20 -0.83 5.54
CA ALA A 24 14.08 -0.45 4.69
C ALA A 24 14.52 -0.04 3.28
N LYS A 25 15.67 0.63 3.15
CA LYS A 25 16.34 0.93 1.87
C LYS A 25 16.68 -0.35 1.10
N GLU A 26 17.36 -1.29 1.76
CA GLU A 26 17.77 -2.56 1.16
C GLU A 26 16.57 -3.43 0.75
N ALA A 27 15.53 -3.45 1.57
CA ALA A 27 14.31 -4.19 1.27
C ALA A 27 13.45 -3.50 0.19
N GLY A 28 13.75 -2.25 -0.18
CA GLY A 28 12.97 -1.47 -1.13
C GLY A 28 11.51 -1.32 -0.73
N ASN A 29 11.21 -1.23 0.58
CA ASN A 29 9.85 -1.29 1.11
C ASN A 29 9.34 0.11 1.53
N GLY A 30 8.03 0.36 1.32
CA GLY A 30 7.40 1.63 1.70
C GLY A 30 7.89 2.78 0.82
N ILE A 31 8.38 3.87 1.43
CA ILE A 31 8.88 5.03 0.68
C ILE A 31 10.08 4.73 -0.23
N TRP A 32 10.80 3.64 0.03
CA TRP A 32 11.95 3.20 -0.77
C TRP A 32 11.55 2.45 -2.05
N THR A 33 10.24 2.17 -2.24
CA THR A 33 9.70 1.67 -3.51
C THR A 33 9.64 2.76 -4.59
N LEU A 34 9.65 4.03 -4.17
CA LEU A 34 9.50 5.17 -5.06
C LEU A 34 10.88 5.57 -5.59
N GLU A 35 11.08 5.38 -6.90
CA GLU A 35 12.29 5.85 -7.58
C GLU A 35 12.40 7.38 -7.43
N ASP A 36 13.61 7.87 -7.14
CA ASP A 36 13.94 9.29 -6.97
C ASP A 36 13.16 10.06 -5.89
N TYR A 37 12.41 9.38 -5.02
CA TYR A 37 11.70 10.01 -3.90
C TYR A 37 12.63 10.38 -2.74
N ALA A 38 13.50 9.46 -2.34
CA ALA A 38 14.42 9.65 -1.22
C ALA A 38 15.86 9.68 -1.74
N THR A 39 16.40 10.89 -1.90
CA THR A 39 17.76 11.14 -2.41
C THR A 39 18.70 11.62 -1.31
N ASP A 40 20.00 11.65 -1.59
CA ASP A 40 21.00 12.23 -0.68
C ASP A 40 20.78 13.73 -0.41
N ARG A 41 19.95 14.40 -1.24
CA ARG A 41 19.57 15.80 -1.07
C ARG A 41 18.30 15.99 -0.22
N GLY A 42 17.71 14.91 0.26
CA GLY A 42 16.45 14.92 1.02
C GLY A 42 15.34 14.16 0.28
N PHE A 43 14.09 14.38 0.72
CA PHE A 43 12.91 13.82 0.06
C PHE A 43 12.38 14.82 -0.99
N ASP A 44 11.99 14.30 -2.15
CA ASP A 44 11.36 15.08 -3.21
C ASP A 44 9.86 14.78 -3.22
N SER A 45 9.04 15.77 -2.89
CA SER A 45 7.58 15.60 -2.88
C SER A 45 6.97 15.58 -4.28
N ASP A 46 7.68 16.10 -5.28
CA ASP A 46 7.16 16.23 -6.65
C ASP A 46 7.26 14.90 -7.42
N THR A 47 8.19 14.02 -7.01
CA THR A 47 8.31 12.65 -7.52
C THR A 47 7.32 11.68 -6.86
N TYR A 48 6.60 12.12 -5.83
CA TYR A 48 5.56 11.32 -5.20
C TYR A 48 4.41 11.13 -6.20
N PRO A 49 4.10 9.89 -6.63
CA PRO A 49 2.97 9.66 -7.50
C PRO A 49 1.70 10.00 -6.71
N SER A 50 1.13 11.18 -6.96
CA SER A 50 -0.20 11.59 -6.47
C SER A 50 -1.33 10.70 -7.02
N GLU A 51 -1.01 9.70 -7.84
CA GLU A 51 -1.97 8.79 -8.41
C GLU A 51 -1.77 7.35 -7.92
N LYS A 52 -2.73 6.94 -7.09
CA LYS A 52 -3.37 5.62 -7.15
C LYS A 52 -2.50 4.43 -6.71
N GLN A 53 -2.65 4.10 -5.42
CA GLN A 53 -3.00 2.72 -5.05
C GLN A 53 -4.40 2.35 -5.62
N ALA A 54 -4.56 2.43 -6.93
CA ALA A 54 -5.57 1.63 -7.60
C ALA A 54 -4.87 0.28 -7.76
N ASN A 55 -5.22 -0.66 -6.89
CA ASN A 55 -5.12 -2.06 -7.21
C ASN A 55 -5.91 -2.25 -8.51
N THR A 56 -5.28 -2.04 -9.67
CA THR A 56 -5.81 -2.40 -10.98
C THR A 56 -5.65 -3.90 -11.14
N ALA A 57 -6.19 -4.65 -10.18
CA ALA A 57 -6.58 -6.01 -10.43
C ALA A 57 -7.77 -5.90 -11.37
N ALA A 58 -7.60 -6.34 -12.62
CA ALA A 58 -8.65 -6.34 -13.63
C ALA A 58 -9.96 -6.79 -13.00
N LYS A 59 -10.96 -5.89 -12.94
CA LYS A 59 -12.21 -6.14 -12.23
C LYS A 59 -12.93 -7.30 -12.93
N GLU A 60 -13.00 -8.45 -12.27
CA GLU A 60 -13.72 -9.61 -12.79
C GLU A 60 -15.19 -9.44 -12.44
N GLU A 61 -16.01 -9.06 -13.42
CA GLU A 61 -17.44 -8.86 -13.20
C GLU A 61 -18.19 -10.17 -13.46
N PHE A 62 -18.86 -10.68 -12.42
CA PHE A 62 -19.69 -11.88 -12.50
C PHE A 62 -21.16 -11.47 -12.63
N ALA A 63 -21.97 -12.25 -13.35
CA ALA A 63 -23.40 -11.93 -13.51
C ALA A 63 -24.18 -12.17 -12.20
N ASN A 64 -23.74 -13.12 -11.37
CA ASN A 64 -24.39 -13.47 -10.11
C ASN A 64 -23.41 -14.16 -9.13
N CYS A 65 -23.83 -14.31 -7.88
CA CYS A 65 -23.05 -14.99 -6.84
C CYS A 65 -22.81 -16.48 -7.12
N THR A 66 -23.66 -17.15 -7.90
CA THR A 66 -23.47 -18.56 -8.25
C THR A 66 -22.27 -18.77 -9.16
N GLU A 67 -22.05 -17.87 -10.12
CA GLU A 67 -20.86 -17.91 -10.98
C GLU A 67 -19.60 -17.53 -10.21
N LEU A 68 -19.69 -16.53 -9.33
CA LEU A 68 -18.58 -16.12 -8.47
C LEU A 68 -18.16 -17.29 -7.57
N ARG A 69 -19.10 -17.98 -6.93
CA ARG A 69 -18.83 -19.13 -6.05
C ARG A 69 -18.22 -20.34 -6.74
N LYS A 70 -18.42 -20.53 -8.05
CA LYS A 70 -17.71 -21.58 -8.81
C LYS A 70 -16.20 -21.37 -8.78
N LYS A 71 -15.75 -20.12 -8.74
CA LYS A 71 -14.33 -19.74 -8.70
C LYS A 71 -13.86 -19.44 -7.27
N TYR A 72 -14.70 -18.81 -6.46
CA TYR A 72 -14.43 -18.39 -5.07
C TYR A 72 -15.56 -18.88 -4.13
N PRO A 73 -15.51 -20.13 -3.66
CA PRO A 73 -16.61 -20.76 -2.92
C PRO A 73 -16.96 -20.07 -1.59
N ASN A 74 -16.00 -19.36 -0.99
CA ASN A 74 -16.14 -18.64 0.27
C ASN A 74 -16.46 -17.15 0.08
N GLY A 75 -16.84 -16.72 -1.12
CA GLY A 75 -17.02 -15.31 -1.44
C GLY A 75 -15.69 -14.55 -1.55
N VAL A 76 -15.78 -13.23 -1.74
CA VAL A 76 -14.61 -12.36 -1.92
C VAL A 76 -14.69 -11.11 -1.08
N LYS A 77 -13.57 -10.72 -0.46
CA LYS A 77 -13.49 -9.52 0.40
C LYS A 77 -13.41 -8.21 -0.38
N LYS A 78 -13.75 -7.10 0.27
CA LYS A 78 -13.58 -5.73 -0.23
C LYS A 78 -12.13 -5.48 -0.64
N GLY A 79 -11.94 -5.14 -1.92
CA GLY A 79 -10.62 -4.95 -2.55
C GLY A 79 -10.17 -6.10 -3.44
N HIS A 80 -10.91 -7.21 -3.51
CA HIS A 80 -10.68 -8.26 -4.50
C HIS A 80 -11.17 -7.80 -5.90
N PRO A 81 -10.52 -8.16 -7.02
CA PRO A 81 -10.98 -7.82 -8.38
C PRO A 81 -12.41 -8.27 -8.69
N ALA A 82 -12.87 -9.36 -8.07
CA ALA A 82 -14.23 -9.89 -8.21
C ALA A 82 -15.25 -9.26 -7.25
N TYR A 83 -14.84 -8.34 -6.37
CA TYR A 83 -15.73 -7.75 -5.38
C TYR A 83 -16.67 -6.73 -6.03
N SER A 84 -17.95 -6.83 -5.67
CA SER A 84 -18.99 -5.91 -6.10
C SER A 84 -19.89 -5.57 -4.91
N GLU A 85 -20.10 -4.27 -4.65
CA GLU A 85 -21.01 -3.79 -3.59
C GLU A 85 -22.46 -4.26 -3.82
N LYS A 86 -22.84 -4.61 -5.06
CA LYS A 86 -24.17 -5.17 -5.38
C LYS A 86 -24.35 -6.61 -4.88
N MET A 87 -23.25 -7.30 -4.62
CA MET A 87 -23.20 -8.70 -4.20
C MET A 87 -22.93 -8.87 -2.70
N ASP A 88 -22.75 -7.76 -2.00
CA ASP A 88 -22.51 -7.63 -0.56
C ASP A 88 -23.83 -7.18 0.08
N GLY A 89 -24.69 -8.16 0.39
CA GLY A 89 -26.08 -7.93 0.77
C GLY A 89 -26.24 -7.33 2.16
N ASP A 90 -25.37 -7.72 3.09
CA ASP A 90 -25.29 -7.29 4.48
C ASP A 90 -24.27 -6.18 4.71
N ARG A 91 -23.45 -5.84 3.70
CA ARG A 91 -22.50 -4.71 3.70
C ARG A 91 -21.42 -4.85 4.76
N ASP A 92 -21.03 -6.08 5.05
CA ASP A 92 -19.94 -6.40 5.96
C ASP A 92 -18.56 -6.33 5.26
N GLY A 93 -18.55 -6.12 3.94
CA GLY A 93 -17.35 -6.10 3.12
C GLY A 93 -16.99 -7.45 2.51
N TYR A 94 -17.90 -8.43 2.53
CA TYR A 94 -17.78 -9.73 1.89
C TYR A 94 -18.88 -9.92 0.84
N ALA A 95 -18.48 -10.08 -0.42
CA ALA A 95 -19.41 -10.37 -1.49
C ALA A 95 -19.64 -11.88 -1.62
N CYS A 96 -20.92 -12.28 -1.70
CA CYS A 96 -21.37 -13.65 -1.96
C CYS A 96 -20.87 -14.72 -0.98
N GLU A 97 -20.84 -14.40 0.32
CA GLU A 97 -20.54 -15.36 1.40
C GLU A 97 -21.52 -16.53 1.52
#